data_AF-A0A6G3BIJ0-F1
#
_entry.id   AF-A0A6G3BIJ0-F1
#
_cell.length_a   1.000
_cell.length_b   1.000
_cell.length_c   1.000
_cell.angle_alpha   90.00
_cell.angle_beta   90.00
_cell.angle_gamma   90.00
#
_symmetry.space_group_name_H-M   'P 1'
#
loop_
_entity.id
_entity.type
_entity.pdbx_description
1 polymer ?
#
loop_
_entity_poly.entity_id
_entity_poly.type
_entity_poly.pdbx_seq_one_letter_code
_entity_poly.pdbx_strand_id
1 'polypeptide(L)' 'MTAVETGRDLPPVSDMLEEQQRGWACVWCRTCFPVGLSADLGQQRVVPAAGAAYLWFPRECLDTAACAERAAK' A
#
# COMPACT_ATOMS: atom_id res chain seq x y z
N MET A 1 16.99 -2.68 8.25
CA MET A 1 16.02 -3.32 7.33
C MET A 1 15.71 -2.28 6.28
N THR A 2 16.27 -2.46 5.09
CA THR A 2 16.26 -1.48 3.99
C THR A 2 14.89 -1.53 3.31
N ALA A 3 14.19 -0.40 3.24
CA ALA A 3 12.98 -0.29 2.43
C ALA A 3 13.37 -0.51 0.96
N VAL A 4 12.69 -1.43 0.28
CA VAL A 4 12.76 -1.55 -1.17
C VAL A 4 12.04 -0.33 -1.73
N GLU A 5 12.77 0.62 -2.32
CA GLU A 5 12.19 1.64 -3.18
C GLU A 5 11.67 0.95 -4.45
N THR A 6 10.43 0.46 -4.39
CA THR A 6 9.66 0.19 -5.60
C THR A 6 9.35 1.56 -6.22
N GLY A 7 9.99 1.89 -7.35
CA GLY A 7 9.92 3.20 -8.02
C GLY A 7 8.55 3.60 -8.61
N ARG A 8 7.45 3.19 -7.98
CA ARG A 8 6.08 3.63 -8.24
C ARG A 8 5.66 4.56 -7.10
N ASP A 9 5.17 5.74 -7.44
CA ASP A 9 4.53 6.61 -6.47
C ASP A 9 3.36 5.90 -5.76
N LEU A 10 3.31 6.12 -4.44
CA LEU A 10 2.21 5.66 -3.62
C LEU A 10 0.94 6.47 -3.96
N PRO A 11 -0.21 5.81 -4.16
CA PRO A 11 -1.47 6.51 -4.29
C PRO A 11 -1.80 7.29 -3.01
N PRO A 12 -2.50 8.43 -3.10
CA PRO A 12 -2.97 9.16 -1.93
C PRO A 12 -3.82 8.25 -1.05
N VAL A 13 -3.50 8.20 0.26
CA VAL A 13 -4.25 7.36 1.23
C VAL A 13 -5.73 7.73 1.31
N SER A 14 -6.09 8.98 0.96
CA SER A 14 -7.48 9.47 0.91
C SER A 14 -8.33 8.77 -0.13
N ASP A 15 -7.70 8.23 -1.19
CA ASP A 15 -8.39 7.66 -2.34
C ASP A 15 -8.52 6.13 -2.20
N MET A 16 -8.08 5.59 -1.06
CA MET A 16 -7.96 4.16 -0.81
C MET A 16 -9.16 3.58 -0.07
N LEU A 17 -9.44 2.31 -0.36
CA LEU A 17 -10.37 1.51 0.43
C LEU A 17 -9.81 1.25 1.84
N GLU A 18 -10.69 1.01 2.81
CA GLU A 18 -10.28 0.77 4.20
C GLU A 18 -9.30 -0.41 4.30
N GLU A 19 -9.51 -1.46 3.53
CA GLU A 19 -8.65 -2.64 3.49
C GLU A 19 -7.22 -2.31 3.05
N GLN A 20 -7.06 -1.36 2.12
CA GLN A 20 -5.75 -0.92 1.67
C GLN A 20 -5.08 -0.03 2.74
N GLN A 21 -5.85 0.87 3.36
CA GLN A 21 -5.34 1.72 4.43
C GLN A 21 -4.86 0.90 5.64
N ARG A 22 -5.56 -0.19 5.97
CA ARG A 22 -5.19 -1.12 7.04
C ARG A 22 -4.08 -2.11 6.66
N GLY A 23 -3.61 -2.10 5.41
CA GLY A 23 -2.59 -3.03 4.91
C GLY A 23 -3.08 -4.46 4.70
N TRP A 24 -4.40 -4.67 4.60
CA TRP A 24 -5.01 -5.96 4.27
C TRP A 24 -5.10 -6.21 2.77
N ALA A 25 -5.01 -5.16 1.96
CA ALA A 25 -5.03 -5.24 0.51
C ALA A 25 -3.89 -4.45 -0.13
N CYS A 26 -3.50 -4.87 -1.32
CA CYS A 26 -2.46 -4.19 -2.09
C CYS A 26 -2.86 -2.76 -2.42
N VAL A 27 -1.93 -1.83 -2.18
CA VAL A 27 -2.13 -0.40 -2.45
C VAL A 27 -2.41 -0.07 -3.91
N TRP A 28 -2.00 -0.93 -4.85
CA TRP A 28 -2.27 -0.74 -6.29
C TRP A 28 -3.39 -1.64 -6.82
N CYS A 29 -3.26 -2.97 -6.71
CA CYS A 29 -4.20 -3.88 -7.36
C CYS A 29 -5.42 -4.27 -6.52
N ARG A 30 -5.55 -3.74 -5.29
CA ARG A 30 -6.68 -3.99 -4.36
C ARG A 30 -6.88 -5.46 -3.94
N THR A 31 -6.02 -6.37 -4.37
CA THR A 31 -6.08 -7.78 -3.96
C THR A 31 -5.81 -7.90 -2.46
N CYS A 32 -6.73 -8.54 -1.73
CA CYS A 32 -6.55 -8.85 -0.31
C CYS A 32 -5.44 -9.88 -0.12
N PHE A 33 -4.64 -9.70 0.92
CA PHE A 33 -3.55 -10.58 1.26
C PHE A 33 -4.01 -11.72 2.16
N PRO A 34 -3.62 -12.96 1.85
CA PRO A 34 -3.53 -14.00 2.87
C PRO A 34 -2.49 -13.62 3.93
N VAL A 35 -2.62 -14.19 5.13
CA VAL A 35 -1.70 -13.92 6.25
C VAL A 35 -0.25 -14.14 5.82
N GLY A 36 0.59 -13.11 5.97
CA GLY A 36 2.03 -13.17 5.68
C GLY A 36 2.44 -13.03 4.20
N LEU A 37 1.49 -12.86 3.27
CA LEU A 37 1.78 -12.76 1.83
C LEU A 37 1.71 -11.33 1.29
N SER A 38 2.49 -10.42 1.89
CA SER A 38 2.66 -9.04 1.40
C SER A 38 4.05 -8.49 1.74
N ALA A 39 4.55 -7.60 0.88
CA ALA A 39 5.74 -6.81 1.15
C ALA A 39 5.36 -5.48 1.81
N ASP A 40 6.17 -5.05 2.77
CA ASP A 40 6.03 -3.74 3.41
C ASP A 40 6.73 -2.67 2.56
N LEU A 41 6.04 -1.57 2.29
CA LEU A 41 6.59 -0.43 1.54
C LEU A 41 7.21 0.64 2.45
N GLY A 42 7.42 0.31 3.72
CA GLY A 42 7.93 1.23 4.71
C GLY A 42 6.88 2.19 5.24
N GLN A 43 7.17 2.75 6.41
CA GLN A 43 6.29 3.73 7.04
C GLN A 43 6.17 5.00 6.20
N GLN A 44 4.96 5.54 6.13
CA GLN A 44 4.62 6.82 5.53
C GLN A 44 3.99 7.71 6.58
N ARG A 45 4.30 9.01 6.54
CA ARG A 45 3.64 10.00 7.39
C ARG A 45 2.51 10.65 6.63
N VAL A 46 1.29 10.53 7.16
CA VAL A 46 0.10 11.16 6.59
C VAL A 46 -0.28 12.37 7.44
N VAL A 47 -0.55 13.49 6.78
CA VAL A 47 -1.11 14.69 7.38
C VAL A 47 -2.44 15.01 6.69
N PRO A 48 -3.58 14.57 7.25
CA PRO A 48 -4.89 14.85 6.65
C PRO A 48 -5.24 16.33 6.79
N ALA A 49 -6.12 16.84 5.90
CA ALA A 49 -6.58 18.23 5.94
C ALA A 49 -7.35 18.57 7.22
N ALA A 50 -7.97 17.56 7.84
CA ALA A 50 -8.61 17.64 9.14
C ALA A 50 -8.22 16.43 9.99
N GLY A 51 -8.00 16.65 11.29
CA GLY A 51 -7.60 15.61 12.24
C GLY A 51 -6.09 15.59 12.51
N ALA A 52 -5.63 14.53 13.18
CA ALA A 52 -4.24 14.37 13.58
C ALA A 52 -3.41 13.67 12.49
N ALA A 53 -2.14 14.03 12.39
CA ALA A 53 -1.18 13.29 11.60
C ALA A 53 -0.99 11.87 12.16
N TYR A 54 -0.79 10.90 11.27
CA TYR A 54 -0.62 9.50 11.64
C TYR A 54 0.44 8.80 10.77
N LEU A 55 0.89 7.64 11.24
CA LEU A 55 1.77 6.76 10.48
C LEU A 55 0.94 5.70 9.75
N TRP A 56 1.24 5.51 8.48
CA TRP A 56 0.63 4.51 7.61
C TRP A 56 1.69 3.53 7.13
N PHE A 57 1.33 2.26 7.01
CA PHE A 57 2.23 1.17 6.64
C PHE A 57 1.70 0.47 5.38
N PRO A 58 1.89 1.09 4.19
CA PRO A 58 1.43 0.54 2.93
C PRO A 58 2.05 -0.82 2.63
N ARG A 59 1.26 -1.68 1.98
CA ARG A 59 1.64 -3.06 1.65
C ARG A 59 1.42 -3.35 0.16
N GLU A 60 2.34 -4.10 -0.43
CA GLU A 60 2.24 -4.56 -1.81
C GLU A 60 2.22 -6.08 -1.95
N CYS A 61 1.85 -6.55 -3.13
CA CYS A 61 1.98 -7.97 -3.48
C CYS A 61 3.46 -8.35 -3.60
N LEU A 62 3.80 -9.56 -3.14
CA LEU A 62 5.15 -10.11 -3.32
C LEU A 62 5.52 -10.27 -4.81
N ASP A 63 4.54 -10.63 -5.64
CA ASP A 63 4.69 -10.66 -7.11
C ASP A 63 4.29 -9.30 -7.70
N THR A 64 5.29 -8.45 -7.91
CA THR A 64 5.11 -7.08 -8.42
C THR A 64 4.73 -7.05 -9.90
N ALA A 65 5.12 -8.05 -10.69
CA ALA A 65 4.77 -8.16 -12.11
C ALA A 65 3.29 -8.49 -12.28
N ALA A 66 2.81 -9.55 -11.63
CA ALA A 66 1.39 -9.89 -11.65
C ALA A 66 0.53 -8.78 -11.02
N CYS A 67 1.05 -8.07 -10.02
CA CYS A 67 0.39 -6.89 -9.45
C CYS A 67 0.21 -5.77 -10.48
N ALA A 68 1.23 -5.47 -11.28
CA ALA A 68 1.16 -4.44 -12.30
C ALA A 68 0.10 -4.75 -13.35
N GLU A 69 -0.03 -6.01 -13.77
CA GLU A 69 -1.07 -6.45 -14.71
C GLU A 69 -2.48 -6.28 -14.13
N ARG A 70 -2.68 -6.60 -12.85
CA ARG A 70 -3.98 -6.42 -12.17
C ARG A 70 -4.32 -4.95 -11.97
N ALA A 71 -3.35 -4.11 -11.67
CA ALA A 71 -3.54 -2.68 -11.45
C ALA A 71 -3.89 -1.90 -12.73
N ALA A 72 -3.56 -2.45 -13.90
CA ALA A 72 -3.86 -1.86 -15.20
C ALA A 72 -5.29 -2.15 -15.72
N LYS A 73 -6.09 -2.92 -14.97
CA LYS A 73 -7.47 -3.29 -15.30
C LYS A 73 -8.47 -2.47 -14.49
#